data_AF-A0A661IWC6-F1
#
_entry.id   AF-A0A661IWC6-F1
#
_cell.length_a   1.000
_cell.length_b   1.000
_cell.length_c   1.000
_cell.angle_alpha   90.00
_cell.angle_beta   90.00
_cell.angle_gamma   90.00
#
_symmetry.space_group_name_H-M   'P 1'
#
loop_
_entity.id
_entity.type
_entity.pdbx_description
1 polymer ?
#
loop_
_entity_poly.entity_id
_entity_poly.type
_entity_poly.pdbx_seq_one_letter_code
_entity_poly.pdbx_strand_id
1 'polypeptide(L)'
;MRTVTRYLLREQMKVFCLSLGGFATVFFVVEAFERTSTVLVRHVPLYLEGLYLLYVLPVYVIQSLPFVLLLSAMVTLGIMGRRREIMAMKVHGLGNYSLLSPFLIIALGVAVTVFFGNEV
;
A
#
# COMPACT_ATOMS: atom_id res chain seq x y z
N MET A 1 -1.85 20.50 17.61
CA MET A 1 -2.48 19.84 16.43
C MET A 1 -1.46 19.24 15.45
N ARG A 2 -0.43 19.98 15.00
CA ARG A 2 0.57 19.46 14.04
C ARG A 2 1.25 18.14 14.44
N THR A 3 1.54 17.95 15.73
CA THR A 3 2.20 16.72 16.22
C THR A 3 1.35 15.47 16.06
N VAL A 4 0.04 15.57 16.33
CA VAL A 4 -0.91 14.45 16.21
C VAL A 4 -1.09 14.08 14.74
N THR A 5 -1.32 15.07 13.87
CA THR A 5 -1.43 14.84 12.41
C THR A 5 -0.15 14.21 11.84
N ARG A 6 1.03 14.68 12.26
CA ARG A 6 2.32 14.11 11.83
C ARG A 6 2.50 12.67 12.32
N TYR A 7 2.05 12.37 13.53
CA TYR A 7 2.07 11.01 14.07
C TYR A 7 1.16 10.08 13.28
N LEU A 8 -0.11 10.46 13.07
CA LEU A 8 -1.08 9.69 12.27
C LEU A 8 -0.56 9.43 10.85
N LEU A 9 -0.01 10.46 10.20
CA LEU A 9 0.54 10.34 8.85
C LEU A 9 1.74 9.39 8.83
N ARG A 10 2.63 9.46 9.84
CA ARG A 10 3.78 8.55 9.93
C ARG A 10 3.34 7.11 10.20
N GLU A 11 2.33 6.90 11.04
CA GLU A 11 1.84 5.56 11.36
C GLU A 11 1.13 4.95 10.15
N GLN A 12 0.26 5.72 9.50
CA GLN A 12 -0.40 5.30 8.26
C GLN A 12 0.62 4.99 7.15
N MET A 13 1.66 5.82 6.96
CA MET A 13 2.70 5.57 5.96
C MET A 13 3.50 4.29 6.24
N LYS A 14 3.83 4.00 7.51
CA LYS A 14 4.51 2.75 7.86
C LYS A 14 3.67 1.53 7.51
N VAL A 15 2.40 1.53 7.91
CA VAL A 15 1.49 0.42 7.65
C VAL A 15 1.24 0.31 6.14
N PHE A 16 1.07 1.43 5.44
CA PHE A 16 0.94 1.46 3.98
C PHE A 16 2.14 0.83 3.27
N CYS A 17 3.37 1.21 3.60
CA CYS A 17 4.56 0.60 3.01
C CYS A 17 4.66 -0.90 3.33
N LEU A 18 4.29 -1.31 4.55
CA LEU A 18 4.31 -2.72 4.95
C LEU A 18 3.26 -3.54 4.19
N SER A 19 2.05 -2.99 4.05
CA SER A 19 0.98 -3.59 3.24
C SER A 19 1.35 -3.67 1.76
N LEU A 20 1.95 -2.60 1.20
CA LEU A 20 2.42 -2.56 -0.18
C LEU A 20 3.49 -3.64 -0.44
N GLY A 21 4.49 -3.74 0.46
CA GLY A 21 5.52 -4.77 0.39
C GLY A 21 4.95 -6.19 0.49
N GLY A 22 3.94 -6.40 1.36
CA GLY A 22 3.21 -7.66 1.44
C GLY A 22 2.52 -8.03 0.14
N PHE A 23 1.74 -7.11 -0.45
CA PHE A 23 1.09 -7.33 -1.75
C PHE A 23 2.11 -7.58 -2.86
N ALA A 24 3.16 -6.77 -2.96
CA ALA A 24 4.23 -6.94 -3.94
C ALA A 24 4.91 -8.32 -3.83
N THR A 25 5.11 -8.82 -2.60
CA THR A 25 5.70 -10.15 -2.36
C THR A 25 4.76 -11.25 -2.83
N VAL A 26 3.47 -11.15 -2.52
CA VAL A 26 2.47 -12.12 -2.98
C VAL A 26 2.40 -12.15 -4.50
N PHE A 27 2.34 -10.99 -5.16
CA PHE A 27 2.35 -10.92 -6.62
C PHE A 27 3.63 -11.50 -7.22
N PHE A 28 4.79 -11.17 -6.64
CA PHE A 28 6.07 -11.72 -7.10
C PHE A 28 6.09 -13.25 -7.04
N VAL A 29 5.60 -13.84 -5.95
CA VAL A 29 5.52 -15.31 -5.80
C VAL A 29 4.54 -15.91 -6.81
N VAL A 30 3.35 -15.32 -6.96
CA VAL A 30 2.32 -15.82 -7.88
C VAL A 30 2.84 -15.80 -9.33
N GLU A 31 3.38 -14.67 -9.80
CA GLU A 31 3.89 -14.54 -11.17
C GLU A 31 5.10 -15.46 -11.42
N ALA A 32 6.00 -15.60 -10.44
CA ALA A 32 7.12 -16.55 -10.55
C ALA A 32 6.66 -18.01 -10.67
N PHE A 33 5.61 -18.40 -9.94
CA PHE A 33 5.05 -19.75 -10.00
C PHE A 33 4.30 -20.01 -11.32
N GLU A 34 3.48 -19.07 -11.79
CA GLU A 34 2.79 -19.21 -13.08
C GLU A 34 3.80 -19.39 -14.22
N ARG A 35 4.89 -18.62 -14.22
CA ARG A 35 5.91 -18.66 -15.28
C ARG A 35 6.82 -19.87 -15.25
N THR A 36 7.05 -20.48 -14.09
CA THR A 36 7.85 -21.72 -13.99
C THR A 36 7.32 -22.82 -14.92
N SER A 37 6.01 -22.88 -15.12
CA SER A 37 5.38 -23.83 -16.05
C SER A 37 5.72 -23.57 -17.53
N THR A 38 5.95 -22.30 -17.91
CA THR A 38 6.18 -21.87 -19.29
C THR A 38 7.67 -21.89 -19.66
N VAL A 39 8.54 -21.55 -18.70
CA VAL A 39 10.00 -21.55 -18.85
C VAL A 39 10.53 -22.96 -19.09
N LEU A 40 9.97 -23.96 -18.39
CA LEU A 40 10.34 -25.37 -18.59
C LEU A 40 10.06 -25.86 -20.02
N VAL A 41 9.00 -25.36 -20.66
CA VAL A 41 8.54 -25.83 -21.98
C VAL A 41 9.25 -25.11 -23.13
N ARG A 42 9.64 -23.83 -22.97
CA ARG A 42 10.17 -22.99 -24.06
C ARG A 42 11.66 -22.70 -24.01
N HIS A 43 12.42 -23.21 -23.02
CA HIS A 43 13.87 -22.96 -22.87
C HIS A 43 14.24 -21.47 -22.98
N VAL A 44 13.41 -20.62 -22.37
CA VAL A 44 13.64 -19.17 -22.38
C VAL A 44 14.78 -18.86 -21.41
N PRO A 45 15.77 -18.02 -21.79
CA PRO A 45 16.83 -17.63 -20.88
C PRO A 45 16.28 -16.91 -19.66
N LEU A 46 16.69 -17.34 -18.46
CA LEU A 46 16.25 -16.80 -17.15
C LEU A 46 16.41 -15.27 -17.02
N TYR A 47 17.36 -14.70 -17.76
CA TYR A 47 17.56 -13.25 -17.83
C TYR A 47 16.36 -12.50 -18.43
N LEU A 48 15.75 -13.04 -19.48
CA LEU A 48 14.59 -12.42 -20.14
C LEU A 48 13.36 -12.46 -19.23
N GLU A 49 13.18 -13.57 -18.51
CA GLU A 49 12.11 -13.75 -17.53
C GLU A 49 12.26 -12.78 -16.34
N GLY A 50 13.48 -12.59 -15.84
CA GLY A 50 13.74 -11.60 -14.78
C GLY A 50 13.43 -10.17 -15.21
N LEU A 51 13.80 -9.80 -16.44
CA LEU A 51 13.48 -8.49 -17.03
C LEU A 51 11.97 -8.30 -17.21
N TYR A 52 11.28 -9.33 -17.70
CA TYR A 52 9.83 -9.31 -17.86
C TYR A 52 9.12 -9.14 -16.51
N LEU A 53 9.53 -9.90 -15.50
CA LEU A 53 8.99 -9.82 -14.15
C LEU A 53 9.14 -8.41 -13.58
N LEU A 54 10.31 -7.78 -13.78
CA LEU A 54 10.58 -6.41 -13.35
C LEU A 54 9.68 -5.38 -14.07
N TYR A 55 9.31 -5.63 -15.32
CA TYR A 55 8.46 -4.74 -16.12
C TYR A 55 6.96 -4.87 -15.79
N VAL A 56 6.54 -6.08 -15.42
CA VAL A 56 5.15 -6.38 -15.06
C VAL A 56 4.81 -6.00 -13.61
N LEU A 57 5.79 -6.10 -12.71
CA LEU A 57 5.63 -5.74 -11.29
C LEU A 57 5.03 -4.34 -11.04
N PRO A 58 5.48 -3.24 -11.70
CA PRO A 58 4.90 -1.91 -11.47
C PRO A 58 3.42 -1.83 -11.86
N VAL A 59 2.97 -2.56 -12.88
CA VAL A 59 1.56 -2.58 -13.30
C VAL A 59 0.68 -3.15 -12.19
N TYR A 60 1.07 -4.30 -11.63
CA TYR A 60 0.33 -4.90 -10.51
C TYR A 60 0.38 -4.05 -9.24
N VAL A 61 1.51 -3.37 -8.98
CA VAL A 61 1.60 -2.43 -7.86
C VAL A 61 0.62 -1.27 -8.05
N ILE A 62 0.57 -0.65 -9.23
CA ILE A 62 -0.33 0.48 -9.51
C ILE A 62 -1.79 0.06 -9.38
N GLN A 63 -2.16 -1.12 -9.90
CA GLN A 63 -3.52 -1.63 -9.81
C GLN A 63 -3.92 -2.04 -8.39
N SER A 64 -2.96 -2.45 -7.56
CA SER A 64 -3.20 -2.85 -6.16
C SER A 64 -3.19 -1.70 -5.16
N LEU A 65 -2.62 -0.54 -5.51
CA LEU A 65 -2.57 0.67 -4.67
C LEU A 65 -3.89 1.03 -3.95
N PRO A 66 -5.07 1.08 -4.60
CA PRO A 66 -6.32 1.42 -3.91
C PRO A 66 -6.71 0.38 -2.84
N PHE A 67 -6.45 -0.91 -3.09
CA PHE A 67 -6.70 -1.97 -2.12
C PHE A 67 -5.72 -1.91 -0.95
N VAL A 68 -4.44 -1.67 -1.23
CA VAL A 68 -3.39 -1.50 -0.21
C VAL A 68 -3.69 -0.29 0.68
N LEU A 69 -4.16 0.82 0.09
CA LEU A 69 -4.56 2.01 0.82
C LEU A 69 -5.69 1.73 1.81
N LEU A 70 -6.75 1.03 1.37
CA LEU A 70 -7.86 0.64 2.22
C LEU A 70 -7.41 -0.29 3.36
N LEU A 71 -6.64 -1.33 3.02
CA LEU A 71 -6.18 -2.31 4.00
C LEU A 71 -5.28 -1.66 5.05
N SER A 72 -4.33 -0.84 4.63
CA SER A 72 -3.45 -0.14 5.56
C SER A 72 -4.20 0.87 6.44
N ALA A 73 -5.21 1.55 5.91
CA ALA A 73 -6.07 2.42 6.69
C ALA A 73 -6.86 1.66 7.76
N MET A 74 -7.46 0.52 7.38
CA MET A 74 -8.16 -0.35 8.35
C MET A 74 -7.21 -0.88 9.43
N VAL A 75 -6.01 -1.34 9.05
CA VAL A 75 -5.02 -1.86 10.00
C VAL A 75 -4.55 -0.75 10.95
N THR A 76 -4.22 0.43 10.45
CA THR A 76 -3.79 1.58 11.27
C THR A 76 -4.87 1.97 12.28
N LEU A 77 -6.11 2.15 11.81
CA LEU A 77 -7.24 2.45 12.69
C LEU A 77 -7.50 1.33 13.70
N GLY A 78 -7.35 0.07 13.30
CA GLY A 78 -7.46 -1.09 14.17
C GLY A 78 -6.41 -1.12 15.28
N ILE A 79 -5.15 -0.81 14.97
CA ILE A 79 -4.05 -0.74 15.95
C ILE A 79 -4.30 0.41 16.93
N MET A 80 -4.64 1.60 16.43
CA MET A 80 -4.95 2.76 17.26
C MET A 80 -6.18 2.55 18.14
N GLY A 81 -7.17 1.81 17.63
CA GLY A 81 -8.36 1.39 18.38
C GLY A 81 -8.01 0.44 19.55
N ARG A 82 -7.16 -0.57 19.30
CA ARG A 82 -6.68 -1.48 20.36
C ARG A 82 -5.89 -0.76 21.44
N ARG A 83 -5.07 0.23 21.08
CA ARG A 83 -4.30 1.05 22.02
C ARG A 83 -5.11 2.16 22.70
N ARG A 84 -6.41 2.26 22.41
CA ARG A 84 -7.31 3.33 22.89
C ARG A 84 -6.82 4.75 22.56
N GLU A 85 -5.92 4.90 21.59
CA GLU A 85 -5.39 6.21 21.18
C GLU A 85 -6.50 7.10 20.59
N ILE A 86 -7.40 6.50 19.80
CA ILE A 86 -8.56 7.19 19.23
C ILE A 86 -9.48 7.73 20.34
N MET A 87 -9.68 6.95 21.40
CA MET A 87 -10.50 7.35 22.55
C MET A 87 -9.85 8.51 23.31
N ALA A 88 -8.54 8.42 23.59
CA ALA A 88 -7.80 9.49 24.24
C ALA A 88 -7.87 10.81 23.45
N MET A 89 -7.73 10.74 22.12
CA MET A 89 -7.86 11.90 21.24
C MET A 89 -9.27 12.52 21.30
N LYS A 90 -10.31 11.69 21.27
CA LYS A 90 -11.71 12.15 21.36
C LYS A 90 -12.03 12.81 22.70
N VAL A 91 -11.52 12.28 23.82
CA VAL A 91 -11.73 12.85 25.16
C VAL A 91 -11.08 14.24 25.31
N HIS A 92 -9.97 14.48 24.61
CA HIS A 92 -9.33 15.80 24.54
C HIS A 92 -10.00 16.80 23.56
N GLY A 93 -11.18 16.46 23.02
CA GLY A 93 -11.95 17.35 22.13
C GLY A 93 -11.40 17.43 20.71
N LEU A 94 -10.54 16.49 20.27
CA LEU A 94 -10.14 16.44 18.87
C LEU A 94 -11.32 15.95 18.02
N GLY A 95 -11.78 16.82 17.11
CA GLY A 95 -12.86 16.48 16.18
C GLY A 95 -12.46 15.37 15.20
N ASN A 96 -13.45 14.59 14.74
CA ASN A 96 -13.25 13.49 13.78
C ASN A 96 -12.52 13.94 12.50
N TYR A 97 -12.71 15.19 12.06
CA TYR A 97 -12.04 15.75 10.88
C TYR A 97 -10.51 15.79 11.02
N SER A 98 -9.97 16.00 12.23
CA SER A 98 -8.52 15.95 12.47
C SER A 98 -7.96 14.53 12.36
N LEU A 99 -8.78 13.53 12.64
CA LEU A 99 -8.40 12.12 12.50
C LEU A 99 -8.39 11.71 11.03
N LEU A 100 -9.34 12.21 10.24
CA LEU A 100 -9.53 11.84 8.83
C LEU A 100 -8.56 12.55 7.87
N SER A 101 -8.15 13.80 8.18
CA SER A 101 -7.27 14.59 7.32
C SER A 101 -5.96 13.91 6.89
N PRO A 102 -5.19 13.21 7.75
CA PRO A 102 -3.96 12.54 7.30
C PRO A 102 -4.23 11.37 6.34
N PHE A 103 -5.34 10.65 6.51
CA PHE A 103 -5.73 9.57 5.59
C PHE A 103 -6.11 10.14 4.22
N LEU A 104 -6.84 11.25 4.19
CA LEU A 104 -7.20 11.93 2.94
C LEU A 104 -5.97 12.45 2.20
N ILE A 105 -4.97 13.00 2.90
CA ILE A 105 -3.72 13.46 2.27
C ILE A 105 -3.00 12.29 1.58
N ILE A 106 -2.90 11.15 2.24
CA ILE A 106 -2.26 9.95 1.67
C ILE A 106 -3.09 9.40 0.52
N ALA A 107 -4.42 9.35 0.66
CA ALA A 107 -5.32 8.90 -0.40
C ALA A 107 -5.21 9.76 -1.66
N LEU A 108 -5.08 11.08 -1.50
CA LEU A 108 -4.92 12.02 -2.60
C LEU A 108 -3.56 11.82 -3.29
N GLY A 109 -2.49 11.61 -2.51
CA GLY A 109 -1.18 11.24 -3.06
C GLY A 109 -1.21 9.93 -3.86
N VAL A 110 -1.88 8.91 -3.33
CA VAL A 110 -2.05 7.62 -4.02
C VAL A 110 -2.89 7.79 -5.30
N ALA A 111 -3.98 8.56 -5.25
CA ALA A 111 -4.83 8.81 -6.41
C ALA A 111 -4.05 9.49 -7.55
N VAL A 112 -3.19 10.46 -7.22
CA VAL A 112 -2.30 11.10 -8.20
C VAL A 112 -1.31 10.08 -8.79
N THR A 113 -0.69 9.26 -7.95
CA THR A 113 0.23 8.19 -8.42
C THR A 113 -0.47 7.20 -9.35
N VAL A 114 -1.69 6.77 -9.02
CA VAL A 114 -2.48 5.86 -9.86
C VAL A 114 -2.87 6.53 -11.17
N PHE A 115 -3.27 7.80 -11.14
CA PHE A 115 -3.64 8.55 -12.33
C PHE A 115 -2.48 8.62 -13.32
N PHE A 116 -1.30 9.08 -12.87
CA PHE A 116 -0.10 9.11 -13.71
C PHE A 116 0.37 7.73 -14.14
N GLY A 117 0.26 6.72 -13.28
CA GLY A 117 0.67 5.35 -13.59
C GLY A 117 -0.26 4.62 -14.57
N ASN A 118 -1.49 5.11 -14.76
CA ASN A 118 -2.46 4.52 -15.69
C ASN A 118 -2.51 5.24 -17.05
N GLU A 119 -2.01 6.47 -17.12
CA GLU A 119 -1.90 7.24 -18.37
C GLU A 119 -0.57 7.00 -19.12
N VAL A 120 0.41 6.32 -18.50
CA VAL A 120 1.70 5.92 -19.10
C VAL A 120 1.65 4.45 -19.50
#